data_AF-A0A822ZZW9-F1
#
_entry.id   AF-A0A822ZZW9-F1
#
_cell.length_a   1.000
_cell.length_b   1.000
_cell.length_c   1.000
_cell.angle_alpha   90.00
_cell.angle_beta   90.00
_cell.angle_gamma   90.00
#
_symmetry.space_group_name_H-M   'P 1'
#
loop_
_entity.id
_entity.type
_entity.pdbx_description
1 polymer ?
#
loop_
_entity_poly.entity_id
_entity_poly.type
_entity_poly.pdbx_seq_one_letter_code
_entity_poly.pdbx_strand_id
1 'polypeptide(L)' 'MNTWCPDSEMFNGMERPKLVSRDLWTQHICEACGSRILRGAHEWEQHQKGPSHRKRVLRLKKKLQSSSLAEL' A
#
# COMPACT_ATOMS: atom_id res chain seq x y z
N MET A 1 -7.45 -0.36 -45.00
CA MET A 1 -7.50 1.01 -44.46
C MET A 1 -7.15 0.93 -42.99
N ASN A 2 -5.86 1.11 -42.72
CA ASN A 2 -5.23 1.04 -41.41
C ASN A 2 -5.33 2.41 -40.76
N THR A 3 -6.38 2.63 -39.96
CA THR A 3 -6.55 3.88 -39.21
C THR A 3 -5.63 3.87 -38.00
N TRP A 4 -4.45 4.44 -38.26
CA TRP A 4 -3.56 5.17 -37.37
C TRP A 4 -4.25 5.65 -36.07
N CYS A 5 -3.68 5.30 -34.93
CA CYS A 5 -4.05 5.84 -33.63
C CYS A 5 -3.11 7.02 -33.34
N PRO A 6 -3.55 8.29 -33.41
CA PRO A 6 -2.74 9.41 -32.95
C PRO A 6 -2.84 9.54 -31.43
N ASP A 7 -1.73 9.16 -30.81
CA ASP A 7 -1.02 9.86 -29.74
C ASP A 7 -1.71 11.08 -29.10
N SER A 8 -1.93 10.95 -27.80
CA SER A 8 -1.50 11.91 -26.78
C SER A 8 -2.21 13.26 -26.62
N GLU A 9 -2.41 13.53 -25.33
CA GLU A 9 -2.64 14.81 -24.67
C GLU A 9 -3.95 15.55 -24.94
N MET A 10 -4.84 15.56 -23.93
CA MET A 10 -5.59 16.75 -23.52
C MET A 10 -6.15 16.50 -22.11
N PHE A 11 -5.30 16.64 -21.09
CA PHE A 11 -5.73 16.84 -19.71
C PHE A 11 -6.14 18.31 -19.58
N ASN A 12 -7.40 18.62 -19.86
CA ASN A 12 -7.93 19.96 -19.64
C ASN A 12 -9.06 19.91 -18.60
N GLY A 13 -8.91 20.75 -17.58
CA GLY A 13 -9.69 20.76 -16.35
C GLY A 13 -11.20 20.65 -16.52
N MET A 14 -11.76 19.62 -15.90
CA MET A 14 -13.15 19.58 -15.46
C MET A 14 -13.26 18.59 -14.31
N GLU A 15 -13.27 19.15 -13.11
CA GLU A 15 -13.70 18.54 -11.87
C GLU A 15 -14.94 17.63 -12.05
N ARG A 16 -14.72 16.31 -12.01
CA ARG A 16 -15.76 15.27 -12.03
C ARG A 16 -15.17 13.88 -11.70
N PRO A 17 -15.99 12.97 -11.16
CA PRO A 17 -16.39 12.82 -9.75
C PRO A 17 -15.23 12.27 -8.87
N LYS A 18 -15.43 12.16 -7.54
CA LYS A 18 -14.60 11.33 -6.63
C LYS A 18 -14.66 9.85 -7.05
N LEU A 19 -14.13 9.54 -8.22
CA LEU A 19 -13.63 8.21 -8.50
C LEU A 19 -12.49 8.07 -7.51
N VAL A 20 -12.60 7.10 -6.60
CA VAL A 20 -11.43 6.61 -5.87
C VAL A 20 -10.47 6.18 -6.96
N SER A 21 -9.62 7.11 -7.42
CA SER A 21 -8.53 6.83 -8.32
C SER A 21 -7.76 5.77 -7.60
N ARG A 22 -7.86 4.54 -8.10
CA ARG A 22 -7.07 3.43 -7.60
C ARG A 22 -5.68 3.79 -8.04
N ASP A 23 -5.01 4.53 -7.19
CA ASP A 23 -3.70 5.10 -7.40
C ASP A 23 -2.70 3.95 -7.34
N LEU A 24 -2.73 3.11 -8.39
CA LEU A 24 -2.02 1.83 -8.49
C LEU A 24 -0.50 2.03 -8.58
N TRP A 25 -0.05 3.28 -8.73
CA TRP A 25 1.36 3.64 -8.84
C TRP A 25 1.99 3.94 -7.48
N THR A 26 1.21 4.21 -6.43
CA THR A 26 1.75 4.30 -5.07
C THR A 26 2.09 2.90 -4.55
N GLN A 27 3.36 2.60 -4.28
CA GLN A 27 3.78 1.33 -3.68
C GLN A 27 4.00 1.51 -2.17
N HIS A 28 3.44 0.61 -1.37
CA HIS A 28 3.67 0.56 0.06
C HIS A 28 4.39 -0.73 0.44
N ILE A 29 5.37 -0.62 1.35
CA ILE A 29 6.17 -1.77 1.80
C ILE A 29 5.82 -2.06 3.25
N CYS A 30 5.36 -3.29 3.52
CA CYS A 30 5.16 -3.76 4.89
C CYS A 30 6.35 -4.59 5.37
N GLU A 31 7.27 -3.95 6.09
CA GLU A 31 8.45 -4.61 6.67
C GLU A 31 8.06 -5.66 7.72
N ALA A 32 7.05 -5.37 8.55
CA ALA A 32 6.51 -6.30 9.55
C ALA A 32 5.95 -7.60 8.94
N CYS A 33 5.70 -7.61 7.63
CA CYS A 33 5.21 -8.76 6.88
C CYS A 33 6.26 -9.41 5.97
N GLY A 34 7.54 -9.06 6.11
CA GLY A 34 8.62 -9.55 5.27
C GLY A 34 8.77 -8.73 3.99
N SER A 35 8.76 -7.40 4.12
CA SER A 35 8.90 -6.44 3.02
C SER A 35 7.89 -6.68 1.89
N ARG A 36 6.65 -7.00 2.27
CA ARG A 36 5.58 -7.23 1.29
C ARG A 36 5.25 -5.92 0.60
N ILE A 37 5.38 -5.90 -0.73
CA ILE A 37 4.99 -4.77 -1.58
C ILE A 37 3.48 -4.86 -1.85
N LEU A 38 2.76 -3.79 -1.52
CA LEU A 38 1.34 -3.61 -1.76
C LEU A 38 1.18 -2.46 -2.74
N ARG A 39 0.37 -2.66 -3.79
CA ARG A 39 0.16 -1.63 -4.82
C ARG A 39 -1.09 -0.83 -4.47
N GLY A 40 -0.97 0.49 -4.51
CA GLY A 40 -2.02 1.42 -4.17
C GLY A 40 -2.40 1.52 -2.69
N ALA A 41 -2.97 2.67 -2.36
CA ALA A 41 -3.39 3.01 -1.00
C ALA A 41 -4.45 2.06 -0.45
N HIS A 42 -5.40 1.62 -1.28
CA HIS A 42 -6.49 0.75 -0.84
C HIS A 42 -6.00 -0.63 -0.35
N GLU A 43 -5.10 -1.27 -1.10
CA GLU A 43 -4.51 -2.55 -0.71
C GLU A 43 -3.69 -2.40 0.58
N TRP A 44 -2.97 -1.28 0.72
CA TRP A 44 -2.24 -0.94 1.92
C TRP A 44 -3.14 -0.76 3.15
N GLU A 45 -4.23 0.00 3.03
CA GLU A 45 -5.19 0.19 4.12
C GLU A 45 -5.86 -1.12 4.53
N GLN A 46 -6.27 -1.93 3.56
CA GLN A 46 -6.87 -3.24 3.84
C GLN A 46 -5.86 -4.17 4.52
N HIS A 47 -4.60 -4.12 4.08
CA HIS A 47 -3.53 -4.90 4.70
C HIS A 47 -3.31 -4.51 6.17
N GLN A 48 -3.21 -3.21 6.47
CA GLN A 48 -2.99 -2.72 7.83
C GLN A 48 -4.14 -3.10 8.77
N LYS A 49 -5.39 -3.06 8.29
CA LYS A 49 -6.58 -3.47 9.05
C LYS A 49 -6.69 -4.99 9.22
N GLY A 50 -5.96 -5.76 8.42
CA GLY A 50 -6.03 -7.22 8.40
C GLY A 50 -5.54 -7.90 9.69
N PRO A 51 -6.19 -8.99 10.13
CA PRO A 51 -5.82 -9.69 11.37
C PRO A 51 -4.42 -10.29 11.30
N SER A 52 -3.97 -10.72 10.12
CA SER A 52 -2.63 -11.28 9.90
C SER A 52 -1.54 -10.25 10.14
N HIS A 53 -1.70 -9.03 9.62
CA HIS A 53 -0.77 -7.92 9.85
C HIS A 53 -0.72 -7.56 11.34
N ARG A 54 -1.89 -7.37 11.97
CA ARG A 54 -1.99 -7.07 13.40
C ARG A 54 -1.30 -8.12 14.27
N LYS A 55 -1.52 -9.42 14.01
CA LYS A 55 -0.85 -10.51 14.75
C LYS A 55 0.68 -10.46 14.60
N ARG A 56 1.18 -10.16 13.41
CA ARG A 56 2.63 -10.03 13.16
C ARG A 56 3.22 -8.84 13.92
N VAL A 57 2.59 -7.67 13.84
CA VAL A 57 3.02 -6.47 14.57
C VAL A 57 3.01 -6.70 16.09
N LEU A 58 1.96 -7.33 16.63
CA LEU A 58 1.90 -7.66 18.06
C LEU A 58 3.02 -8.62 18.48
N ARG A 59 3.35 -9.63 17.67
CA ARG A 59 4.47 -10.54 17.94
C ARG A 59 5.80 -9.81 17.88
N LEU A 60 6.00 -8.93 16.91
CA LEU A 60 7.21 -8.10 16.80
C LEU A 60 7.36 -7.19 18.03
N LYS A 61 6.28 -6.50 18.44
CA LYS A 61 6.28 -5.66 19.65
C LYS A 61 6.63 -6.46 20.90
N LYS A 62 6.04 -7.66 21.08
CA LYS A 62 6.39 -8.54 22.21
C LYS A 62 7.85 -8.95 22.19
N LYS A 63 8.41 -9.30 21.03
CA LYS A 63 9.83 -9.65 20.88
C LYS A 63 10.74 -8.48 21.25
N LEU A 64 10.41 -7.27 20.80
CA LEU A 64 11.15 -6.05 21.13
C LEU A 64 11.09 -5.74 22.64
N GLN A 65 9.93 -5.95 23.26
CA GLN A 65 9.78 -5.79 24.71
C GLN A 65 10.54 -6.87 25.49
N SER A 66 10.54 -8.12 25.03
CA SER A 66 11.29 -9.20 25.68
C SER A 66 12.80 -9.07 25.49
N SER A 67 13.27 -8.59 24.33
CA SER A 67 14.69 -8.33 24.13
C SER A 67 15.18 -7.19 25.01
N SER A 68 14.35 -6.17 25.25
CA SER A 68 14.66 -5.08 26.19
C SER A 68 14.71 -5.52 27.65
N LEU A 69 14.12 -6.66 28.01
CA LEU A 69 14.13 -7.23 29.38
C LEU A 69 15.25 -8.26 29.56
N ALA A 70 15.95 -8.64 28.48
CA ALA A 70 17.02 -9.63 28.51
C ALA A 70 18.43 -9.01 28.68
N GLU A 71 18.51 -7.70 28.93
CA GLU A 71 19.77 -6.98 29.20
C GLU A 71 19.86 -6.49 30.67
N LEU A 72 19.50 -7.34 31.64
CA LEU A 72 19.76 -7.14 33.08
C LEU A 72 20.31 -8.40 33.74
#